data_AF-A0A3C1DKP9-F1
#
_entry.id   AF-A0A3C1DKP9-F1
#
_cell.length_a   1.000
_cell.length_b   1.000
_cell.length_c   1.000
_cell.angle_alpha   90.00
_cell.angle_beta   90.00
_cell.angle_gamma   90.00
#
_symmetry.space_group_name_H-M   'P 1'
#
loop_
_entity.id
_entity.type
_entity.pdbx_description
1 polymer ?
#
loop_
_entity_poly.entity_id
_entity_poly.type
_entity_poly.pdbx_seq_one_letter_code
_entity_poly.pdbx_strand_id
1 'polypeptide(L)'
;VVPTAEECISYGVPTFKVDGNSVAGFAAYKNHLSYLPMSGSVLSDPALENDLSGFETSKGALKFTVDKPLSAALVRKLIKVRRTQI
;
A
#
# COMPACT_ATOMS: atom_id res chain seq x y z
N VAL A 1 -12.27 2.09 6.69
CA VAL A 1 -11.75 1.29 7.82
C VAL A 1 -11.96 -0.16 7.45
N VAL A 2 -10.97 -1.03 7.66
CA VAL A 2 -11.09 -2.48 7.43
C VAL A 2 -11.09 -3.15 8.81
N PRO A 3 -12.26 -3.44 9.38
CA PRO A 3 -12.37 -3.87 10.77
C PRO A 3 -11.81 -5.28 11.03
N THR A 4 -11.70 -6.10 9.98
CA THR A 4 -11.12 -7.45 10.04
C THR A 4 -9.62 -7.46 9.80
N ALA A 5 -8.98 -6.29 9.73
CA ALA A 5 -7.55 -6.21 9.50
C ALA A 5 -6.77 -6.53 10.78
N GLU A 6 -5.82 -7.46 10.69
CA GLU A 6 -4.89 -7.83 11.74
C GLU A 6 -3.52 -7.17 11.50
N GLU A 7 -2.94 -6.60 12.55
CA GLU A 7 -1.60 -6.03 12.53
C GLU A 7 -0.56 -7.12 12.77
N CYS A 8 0.44 -7.22 11.90
CA CYS A 8 1.54 -8.18 12.03
C CYS A 8 2.85 -7.62 11.49
N ILE A 9 3.95 -8.33 11.77
CA ILE A 9 5.23 -8.11 11.10
C ILE A 9 5.40 -9.19 10.03
N SER A 10 5.62 -8.79 8.78
CA SER A 10 5.91 -9.70 7.67
C SER A 10 7.17 -9.22 6.98
N TYR A 11 8.15 -10.09 6.76
CA TYR A 11 9.46 -9.74 6.17
C TYR A 11 10.14 -8.52 6.83
N GLY A 12 9.96 -8.35 8.15
CA GLY A 12 10.53 -7.23 8.91
C GLY A 12 9.80 -5.90 8.76
N VAL A 13 8.63 -5.85 8.11
CA VAL A 13 7.84 -4.63 7.94
C VAL A 13 6.46 -4.73 8.61
N PRO A 14 5.98 -3.65 9.26
CA PRO A 14 4.59 -3.52 9.69
C PRO A 14 3.63 -3.77 8.53
N THR A 15 2.75 -4.74 8.69
CA THR A 15 1.85 -5.26 7.66
C THR A 15 0.47 -5.53 8.23
N PHE A 16 -0.56 -5.13 7.49
CA PHE A 16 -1.95 -5.47 7.74
C PHE A 16 -2.33 -6.70 6.93
N LYS A 17 -2.97 -7.66 7.58
CA LYS A 17 -3.56 -8.86 6.97
C LYS A 17 -5.07 -8.84 7.08
N VAL A 18 -5.76 -9.39 6.10
CA VAL A 18 -7.22 -9.58 6.11
C VAL A 18 -7.47 -11.01 5.65
N ASP A 19 -8.21 -11.79 6.44
CA ASP A 19 -8.54 -13.19 6.14
C ASP A 19 -7.29 -14.02 5.79
N GLY A 20 -6.20 -13.81 6.56
CA GLY A 20 -4.90 -14.48 6.36
C GLY A 20 -4.02 -13.91 5.24
N ASN A 21 -4.52 -12.98 4.43
CA ASN A 21 -3.82 -12.41 3.28
C ASN A 21 -3.24 -11.02 3.58
N SER A 22 -1.98 -10.77 3.24
CA SER A 22 -1.37 -9.45 3.41
C SER A 22 -1.93 -8.43 2.40
N VAL A 23 -2.45 -7.31 2.90
CA VAL A 23 -3.15 -6.29 2.10
C VAL A 23 -2.41 -4.97 1.99
N ALA A 24 -1.63 -4.61 2.99
CA ALA A 24 -0.90 -3.35 3.03
C ALA A 24 0.25 -3.46 4.01
N GLY A 25 1.43 -2.95 3.67
CA GLY A 25 2.53 -2.77 4.59
C GLY A 25 3.17 -1.40 4.45
N PHE A 26 3.93 -1.03 5.46
CA PHE A 26 4.60 0.26 5.52
C PHE A 26 6.05 0.06 5.96
N ALA A 27 6.96 0.76 5.29
CA ALA A 27 8.36 0.75 5.65
C ALA A 27 8.91 2.18 5.67
N ALA A 28 9.70 2.50 6.69
CA ALA A 28 10.40 3.77 6.79
C ALA A 28 11.87 3.59 6.36
N TYR A 29 12.31 4.44 5.45
CA TYR A 29 13.70 4.52 4.99
C TYR A 29 14.28 5.90 5.31
N LYS A 30 15.61 6.04 5.15
CA LYS A 30 16.33 7.27 5.49
C LYS A 30 15.74 8.55 4.88
N ASN A 31 15.28 8.48 3.63
CA ASN A 31 14.82 9.66 2.87
C ASN A 31 13.35 9.58 2.43
N HIS A 32 12.65 8.47 2.70
CA HIS A 32 11.28 8.27 2.22
C HIS A 32 10.54 7.22 3.06
N LEU A 33 9.22 7.21 2.92
CA LEU A 33 8.33 6.17 3.39
C LEU A 33 7.86 5.37 2.18
N SER A 34 7.65 4.07 2.37
CA SER A 34 7.15 3.17 1.33
C SER A 34 5.86 2.51 1.77
N TYR A 35 4.85 2.59 0.92
CA TYR A 35 3.65 1.77 0.98
C TYR A 35 3.85 0.51 0.14
N LEU A 36 3.59 -0.63 0.74
CA LEU A 36 3.78 -1.95 0.16
C LEU A 36 2.39 -2.60 -0.04
N PRO A 37 1.87 -2.69 -1.27
CA PRO A 37 0.56 -3.28 -1.53
C PRO A 37 0.55 -4.82 -1.43
N MET A 38 1.70 -5.45 -1.15
CA MET A 38 1.88 -6.90 -1.05
C MET A 38 1.59 -7.68 -2.35
N SER A 39 1.27 -6.96 -3.43
CA SER A 39 1.16 -7.46 -4.79
C SER A 39 1.47 -6.34 -5.77
N GLY A 40 2.33 -6.64 -6.75
CA GLY A 40 2.79 -5.63 -7.68
C GLY A 40 1.77 -5.21 -8.73
N SER A 41 0.78 -6.06 -9.01
CA SER A 41 -0.31 -5.73 -9.93
C SER A 41 -1.22 -4.63 -9.39
N VAL A 42 -1.23 -4.37 -8.07
CA VAL A 42 -2.02 -3.28 -7.48
C VAL A 42 -1.55 -1.92 -7.98
N LEU A 43 -0.23 -1.68 -8.07
CA LEU A 43 0.29 -0.38 -8.51
C LEU A 43 0.24 -0.20 -10.03
N SER A 44 -0.02 -1.27 -10.77
CA SER A 44 -0.23 -1.24 -12.22
C SER A 44 -1.71 -1.28 -12.60
N ASP A 45 -2.63 -1.21 -11.63
CA ASP A 45 -4.06 -1.23 -11.89
C ASP A 45 -4.49 0.09 -12.56
N PRO A 46 -5.18 0.05 -13.72
CA PRO A 46 -5.65 1.25 -14.42
C PRO A 46 -6.52 2.18 -13.56
N ALA A 47 -7.22 1.64 -12.55
CA ALA A 47 -8.04 2.43 -11.63
C ALA A 47 -7.21 3.36 -10.72
N LEU A 48 -5.89 3.15 -10.63
CA LEU A 48 -4.98 3.92 -9.78
C LEU A 48 -4.03 4.83 -10.56
N GLU A 49 -3.95 4.72 -11.88
CA GLU A 49 -2.98 5.45 -12.71
C GLU A 49 -2.96 6.96 -12.44
N ASN A 50 -4.13 7.59 -12.44
CA ASN A 50 -4.25 9.03 -12.18
C ASN A 50 -3.84 9.41 -10.75
N ASP A 51 -4.24 8.61 -9.75
CA ASP A 51 -3.91 8.89 -8.35
C ASP A 51 -2.42 8.67 -8.05
N LEU A 52 -1.75 7.79 -8.81
CA LEU A 52 -0.34 7.43 -8.64
C LEU A 52 0.62 8.35 -9.43
N SER A 53 0.13 9.09 -10.42
CA SER A 53 0.93 9.99 -11.27
C SER A 53 1.87 10.95 -10.52
N GLY A 54 1.52 11.33 -9.30
CA GLY A 54 2.29 12.23 -8.45
C GLY A 54 3.28 11.56 -7.48
N PHE A 55 3.44 10.24 -7.55
CA PHE A 55 4.26 9.43 -6.65
C PHE A 55 5.26 8.57 -7.41
N GLU A 56 6.42 8.30 -6.80
CA GLU A 56 7.37 7.34 -7.36
C GLU A 56 6.90 5.91 -7.03
N THR A 57 6.52 5.15 -8.05
CA THR A 57 6.06 3.77 -7.91
C THR A 57 7.05 2.79 -8.53
N SER A 58 7.24 1.66 -7.88
CA SER A 58 7.92 0.48 -8.39
C SER A 58 6.94 -0.68 -8.47
N LYS A 59 7.37 -1.84 -8.99
CA LYS A 59 6.53 -3.05 -8.99
C LYS A 59 6.10 -3.50 -7.59
N GLY A 60 6.78 -3.13 -6.51
CA GLY A 60 6.46 -3.65 -5.17
C GLY A 60 6.16 -2.58 -4.12
N ALA A 61 6.36 -1.31 -4.45
CA ALA A 61 6.34 -0.23 -3.47
C ALA A 61 5.97 1.10 -4.12
N LEU A 62 5.19 1.89 -3.39
CA LEU A 62 4.89 3.28 -3.68
C LEU A 62 5.63 4.14 -2.64
N LYS A 63 6.49 5.05 -3.11
CA LYS A 63 7.26 5.94 -2.25
C LYS A 63 6.58 7.27 -2.04
N PHE A 64 6.60 7.74 -0.81
CA PHE A 64 6.07 9.03 -0.39
C PHE A 64 6.95 9.64 0.70
N THR A 65 6.73 10.91 1.06
CA THR A 65 7.47 11.60 2.11
C THR A 65 6.53 12.02 3.23
N VAL A 66 7.10 12.41 4.38
CA VAL A 66 6.32 12.93 5.50
C VAL A 66 5.60 14.23 5.10
N ASP A 67 6.25 15.07 4.27
CA ASP A 67 5.67 16.33 3.78
C ASP A 67 4.57 16.12 2.72
N LYS A 68 4.61 14.97 2.03
CA LYS A 68 3.62 14.58 1.01
C LYS A 68 3.04 13.21 1.36
N PRO A 69 2.23 13.11 2.45
CA PRO A 69 1.66 11.85 2.89
C PRO A 69 0.61 11.33 1.91
N LEU A 70 0.33 10.03 1.97
CA LEU A 70 -0.77 9.44 1.21
C LEU A 70 -2.10 9.93 1.75
N SER A 71 -2.98 10.38 0.87
CA SER A 71 -4.34 10.72 1.25
C SER A 71 -5.09 9.47 1.71
N ALA A 72 -5.97 9.63 2.71
CA ALA A 72 -6.80 8.52 3.17
C ALA A 72 -7.67 7.93 2.03
N ALA A 73 -8.02 8.74 1.03
CA ALA A 73 -8.73 8.29 -0.17
C ALA A 73 -7.87 7.36 -1.03
N LEU A 74 -6.60 7.71 -1.28
CA LEU A 74 -5.67 6.87 -2.03
C LEU A 74 -5.41 5.54 -1.32
N VAL A 75 -5.16 5.57 0.00
CA VAL A 75 -4.96 4.34 0.79
C VAL A 75 -6.19 3.42 0.69
N ARG A 76 -7.41 3.98 0.75
CA ARG A 76 -8.64 3.18 0.58
C ARG A 76 -8.75 2.56 -0.81
N LYS A 77 -8.39 3.28 -1.88
CA LYS A 77 -8.38 2.74 -3.24
C LYS A 77 -7.37 1.61 -3.39
N LEU A 78 -6.15 1.80 -2.89
CA LEU A 78 -5.09 0.78 -2.90
C LEU A 78 -5.54 -0.52 -2.20
N ILE A 79 -6.12 -0.39 -1.00
CA ILE A 79 -6.65 -1.54 -0.26
C ILE A 79 -7.82 -2.19 -1.01
N LYS A 80 -8.72 -1.41 -1.61
CA LYS A 80 -9.85 -1.94 -2.38
C LYS A 80 -9.38 -2.78 -3.57
N VAL A 81 -8.41 -2.28 -4.34
CA VAL A 81 -7.81 -3.01 -5.47
C VAL A 81 -7.11 -4.28 -4.97
N ARG A 82 -6.33 -4.20 -3.88
CA ARG A 82 -5.69 -5.40 -3.34
C ARG A 82 -6.71 -6.47 -2.93
N ARG A 83 -7.84 -6.07 -2.35
CA ARG A 83 -8.91 -6.97 -1.93
C ARG A 83 -9.68 -7.63 -3.08
N THR A 84 -9.61 -7.13 -4.31
CA THR A 84 -10.22 -7.84 -5.46
C THR A 84 -9.33 -8.99 -5.96
N GLN A 85 -8.09 -9.06 -5.48
CA GLN A 85 -7.11 -10.07 -5.88
C GLN A 85 -6.96 -11.22 -4.87
N ILE A 86 -7.65 -11.15 -3.73
CA ILE A 86 -7.56 -12.11 -2.62
C ILE A 86 -8.94 -12.56 -2.14
#